data_AF-A0A9E5R8Z6-F1
#
_entry.id   AF-A0A9E5R8Z6-F1
#
_cell.length_a   1.000
_cell.length_b   1.000
_cell.length_c   1.000
_cell.angle_alpha   90.00
_cell.angle_beta   90.00
_cell.angle_gamma   90.00
#
_symmetry.space_group_name_H-M   'P 1'
#
loop_
_entity.id
_entity.type
_entity.pdbx_description
1 polymer ?
#
loop_
_entity_poly.entity_id
_entity_poly.type
_entity_poly.pdbx_seq_one_letter_code
_entity_poly.pdbx_strand_id
1 'polypeptide(L)'
;MCIWGRFLRRLDRTLDPQVNLLTLNVDRLFDQARANPAKLGFTNVTSSCLAVPSCRSTPSLQNQFLFWDDIHPTTAGHRQIAKLAMNLLAEPSREMQPQPRTAVADRATQDFTQPLQSENQAASASVPEPTPAAGLFTITMLAIGLRLRRRALRRVPSSNLMPR
;
A
#
# COMPACT_ATOMS: atom_id res chain seq x y z
N MET A 1 17.38 -5.77 -1.32
CA MET A 1 16.40 -6.88 -1.47
C MET A 1 16.75 -7.98 -0.48
N CYS A 2 15.89 -8.27 0.50
CA CYS A 2 16.17 -9.18 1.61
C CYS A 2 16.27 -10.66 1.16
N ILE A 3 17.01 -11.48 1.92
CA ILE A 3 17.28 -12.90 1.64
C ILE A 3 15.97 -13.69 1.46
N TRP A 4 14.97 -13.44 2.31
CA TRP A 4 13.65 -14.06 2.26
C TRP A 4 12.89 -13.82 0.95
N GLY A 5 12.95 -12.60 0.41
CA GLY A 5 12.32 -12.29 -0.88
C GLY A 5 12.95 -13.05 -2.05
N ARG A 6 14.26 -13.35 -1.97
CA ARG A 6 14.93 -14.19 -2.96
C ARG A 6 14.52 -15.66 -2.85
N PHE A 7 14.32 -16.16 -1.64
CA PHE A 7 13.86 -17.53 -1.41
C PHE A 7 12.47 -17.78 -1.99
N LEU A 8 11.49 -16.90 -1.71
CA LEU A 8 10.11 -17.06 -2.23
C LEU A 8 10.05 -17.06 -3.75
N ARG A 9 10.86 -16.24 -4.43
CA ARG A 9 10.97 -16.27 -5.90
C ARG A 9 11.62 -17.54 -6.45
N ARG A 10 12.46 -18.21 -5.65
CA ARG A 10 13.04 -19.49 -6.04
C ARG A 10 12.02 -20.60 -5.91
N LEU A 11 11.21 -20.57 -4.85
CA LEU A 11 10.14 -21.53 -4.61
C LEU A 11 9.17 -21.59 -5.80
N ASP A 12 8.73 -20.42 -6.29
CA ASP A 12 7.86 -20.28 -7.47
C ASP A 12 8.36 -21.06 -8.71
N ARG A 13 9.67 -21.15 -8.90
CA ARG A 13 10.30 -21.87 -10.04
C ARG A 13 10.44 -23.37 -9.83
N THR A 14 10.19 -23.86 -8.61
CA THR A 14 10.36 -25.27 -8.22
C THR A 14 9.04 -25.96 -7.89
N LEU A 15 7.95 -25.19 -7.75
CA LEU A 15 6.63 -25.75 -7.49
C LEU A 15 6.08 -26.44 -8.75
N ASP A 16 5.14 -27.36 -8.51
CA ASP A 16 4.34 -27.96 -9.58
C ASP A 16 3.65 -26.84 -10.39
N PRO A 17 3.64 -26.90 -11.74
CA PRO A 17 3.00 -25.89 -12.58
C PRO A 17 1.51 -25.65 -12.30
N GLN A 18 0.81 -26.57 -11.64
CA GLN A 18 -0.59 -26.42 -11.23
C GLN A 18 -0.76 -25.55 -9.97
N VAL A 19 0.32 -25.26 -9.25
CA VAL A 19 0.31 -24.39 -8.07
C VAL A 19 0.54 -22.94 -8.51
N ASN A 20 -0.44 -22.08 -8.26
CA ASN A 20 -0.30 -20.63 -8.44
C ASN A 20 0.13 -19.96 -7.12
N LEU A 21 1.41 -19.60 -7.02
CA LEU A 21 1.95 -18.92 -5.83
C LEU A 21 1.79 -17.39 -5.93
N LEU A 22 0.84 -16.85 -5.18
CA LEU A 22 0.68 -15.40 -5.04
C LEU A 22 1.53 -14.88 -3.88
N THR A 23 2.50 -14.01 -4.18
CA THR A 23 3.37 -13.40 -3.15
C THR A 23 2.81 -12.08 -2.65
N LEU A 24 2.51 -12.00 -1.35
CA LEU A 24 2.06 -10.77 -0.70
C LEU A 24 3.25 -9.94 -0.20
N ASN A 25 3.53 -8.80 -0.84
CA ASN A 25 4.65 -7.93 -0.46
C ASN A 25 4.27 -6.90 0.62
N VAL A 26 4.28 -7.33 1.88
CA VAL A 26 3.97 -6.49 3.04
C VAL A 26 5.05 -5.44 3.31
N ASP A 27 6.32 -5.75 3.02
CA ASP A 27 7.43 -4.79 3.19
C ASP A 27 7.18 -3.51 2.41
N ARG A 28 6.75 -3.63 1.14
CA ARG A 28 6.42 -2.48 0.30
C ARG A 28 5.23 -1.68 0.86
N LEU A 29 4.23 -2.33 1.44
CA LEU A 29 3.12 -1.64 2.10
C LEU A 29 3.63 -0.81 3.30
N PHE A 30 4.58 -1.35 4.07
CA PHE A 30 5.15 -0.63 5.20
C PHE A 30 6.11 0.48 4.77
N ASP A 31 6.86 0.31 3.66
CA ASP A 31 7.60 1.40 3.02
C ASP A 31 6.68 2.56 2.63
N GLN A 32 5.51 2.24 2.04
CA GLN A 32 4.51 3.24 1.69
C GLN A 32 3.94 3.93 2.93
N ALA A 33 3.67 3.16 3.99
CA ALA A 33 3.23 3.71 5.28
C ALA A 33 4.27 4.67 5.86
N ARG A 34 5.56 4.34 5.81
CA ARG A 34 6.66 5.23 6.25
C ARG A 34 6.80 6.47 5.38
N ALA A 35 6.69 6.33 4.07
CA ALA A 35 6.85 7.43 3.13
C ALA A 35 5.69 8.43 3.17
N ASN A 36 4.46 7.95 3.36
CA ASN A 36 3.27 8.80 3.47
C ASN A 36 2.18 8.12 4.32
N PRO A 37 2.27 8.24 5.67
CA PRO A 37 1.32 7.61 6.59
C PRO A 37 -0.15 7.98 6.31
N ALA A 38 -0.40 9.25 5.98
CA ALA A 38 -1.73 9.79 5.80
C ALA A 38 -2.47 9.14 4.62
N LYS A 39 -1.76 8.72 3.56
CA LYS A 39 -2.36 7.98 2.43
C LYS A 39 -2.97 6.64 2.85
N LEU A 40 -2.48 6.05 3.94
CA LEU A 40 -2.99 4.80 4.49
C LEU A 40 -3.87 5.01 5.74
N GLY A 41 -4.12 6.28 6.12
CA GLY A 41 -4.95 6.64 7.26
C GLY A 41 -4.24 6.59 8.60
N PHE A 42 -2.91 6.59 8.63
CA PHE A 42 -2.12 6.60 9.86
C PHE A 42 -1.53 7.99 10.14
N THR A 43 -1.37 8.30 11.43
CA THR A 43 -0.61 9.45 11.92
C THR A 43 0.70 9.02 12.58
N ASN A 44 0.78 7.78 13.08
CA ASN A 44 2.00 7.20 13.62
C ASN A 44 2.25 5.81 13.02
N VAL A 45 3.44 5.61 12.44
CA VAL A 45 3.85 4.35 11.79
C VAL A 45 5.14 3.76 12.37
N THR A 46 5.61 4.30 13.49
CA THR A 46 6.92 3.97 14.06
C THR A 46 6.83 3.52 15.51
N SER A 47 5.96 4.15 16.31
CA SER A 47 5.85 3.91 17.75
C SER A 47 4.73 2.91 18.06
N SER A 48 4.92 2.13 19.12
CA SER A 48 3.86 1.31 19.71
C SER A 48 2.69 2.17 20.22
N CYS A 49 1.47 1.79 19.85
CA CYS A 49 0.25 2.31 20.48
C CYS A 49 0.21 2.04 22.00
N LEU A 50 0.64 0.85 22.47
CA LEU A 50 0.64 0.49 23.90
C LEU A 50 1.53 1.37 24.79
N ALA A 51 2.53 2.04 24.20
CA ALA A 51 3.35 3.03 24.88
C ALA A 51 2.58 4.33 25.20
N VAL A 52 1.44 4.56 24.54
CA VAL A 52 0.53 5.68 24.79
C VAL A 52 -0.62 5.19 25.67
N PRO A 53 -0.72 5.60 26.96
CA PRO A 53 -1.71 5.05 27.88
C PRO A 53 -3.16 5.15 27.39
N SER A 54 -3.53 6.27 26.76
CA SER A 54 -4.87 6.49 26.21
C SER A 54 -5.19 5.57 25.02
N CYS A 55 -4.19 5.08 24.30
CA CYS A 55 -4.39 4.21 23.15
C CYS A 55 -4.93 2.84 23.56
N ARG A 56 -4.65 2.38 24.79
CA ARG A 56 -5.12 1.07 25.30
C ARG A 56 -6.64 0.95 25.37
N SER A 57 -7.34 2.05 25.58
CA SER A 57 -8.80 2.09 25.77
C SER A 57 -9.55 2.91 24.71
N THR A 58 -8.84 3.49 23.73
CA THR A 58 -9.43 4.40 22.73
C THR A 58 -9.29 3.84 21.31
N PRO A 59 -10.30 3.11 20.79
CA PRO A 59 -10.23 2.52 19.45
C PRO A 59 -9.98 3.52 18.31
N SER A 60 -10.53 4.73 18.42
CA SER A 60 -10.30 5.79 17.44
C SER A 60 -8.84 6.26 17.40
N LEU A 61 -8.12 6.17 18.51
CA LEU A 61 -6.67 6.43 18.56
C LEU A 61 -5.88 5.24 18.03
N GLN A 62 -6.26 4.01 18.39
CA GLN A 62 -5.65 2.79 17.85
C GLN A 62 -5.66 2.75 16.31
N ASN A 63 -6.76 3.23 15.71
CA ASN A 63 -6.90 3.28 14.25
C ASN A 63 -5.94 4.24 13.55
N GLN A 64 -5.28 5.13 14.29
CA GLN A 64 -4.31 6.09 13.75
C GLN A 64 -2.86 5.57 13.82
N PHE A 65 -2.63 4.46 14.52
CA PHE A 65 -1.31 3.84 14.68
C PHE A 65 -1.18 2.63 13.75
N LEU A 66 -0.01 2.46 13.12
CA LEU A 66 0.30 1.24 12.37
C LEU A 66 0.56 0.06 13.31
N PHE A 67 1.29 0.28 14.40
CA PHE A 67 1.74 -0.78 15.31
C PHE A 67 1.04 -0.73 16.68
N TRP A 68 0.60 -1.90 17.13
CA TRP A 68 0.04 -2.12 18.46
C TRP A 68 1.15 -2.13 19.51
N ASP A 69 2.15 -2.98 19.32
CA ASP A 69 3.41 -3.06 20.07
C ASP A 69 4.61 -2.81 19.16
N ASP A 70 5.78 -3.40 19.43
CA ASP A 70 7.00 -3.15 18.65
C ASP A 70 7.02 -3.90 17.31
N ILE A 71 6.15 -4.89 17.09
CA ILE A 71 6.17 -5.72 15.87
C ILE A 71 4.79 -6.04 15.29
N HIS A 72 3.73 -5.99 16.10
CA HIS A 72 2.38 -6.37 15.66
C HIS A 72 1.62 -5.16 15.13
N PRO A 73 0.99 -5.24 13.94
CA PRO A 73 0.13 -4.17 13.45
C PRO A 73 -1.15 -4.01 14.30
N THR A 74 -1.70 -2.81 14.34
CA THR A 74 -3.04 -2.58 14.89
C THR A 74 -4.12 -3.21 13.99
N THR A 75 -5.37 -3.23 14.45
CA THR A 75 -6.52 -3.58 13.60
C THR A 75 -6.56 -2.75 12.30
N ALA A 76 -6.19 -1.47 12.35
CA ALA A 76 -6.12 -0.63 11.16
C ALA A 76 -4.93 -1.02 10.26
N GLY A 77 -3.78 -1.36 10.83
CA GLY A 77 -2.65 -1.96 10.11
C GLY A 77 -3.02 -3.24 9.38
N HIS A 78 -3.62 -4.20 10.09
CA HIS A 78 -4.12 -5.44 9.50
C HIS A 78 -5.16 -5.20 8.40
N ARG A 79 -6.00 -4.18 8.52
CA ARG A 79 -6.97 -3.82 7.46
C ARG A 79 -6.26 -3.40 6.16
N GLN A 80 -5.12 -2.72 6.22
CA GLN A 80 -4.35 -2.37 5.02
C GLN A 80 -3.67 -3.61 4.41
N ILE A 81 -3.17 -4.53 5.23
CA ILE A 81 -2.62 -5.83 4.76
C ILE A 81 -3.71 -6.66 4.07
N ALA A 82 -4.91 -6.72 4.67
CA ALA A 82 -6.05 -7.41 4.10
C ALA A 82 -6.47 -6.81 2.75
N LYS A 83 -6.52 -5.47 2.63
CA LYS A 83 -6.78 -4.80 1.34
C LYS A 83 -5.76 -5.18 0.28
N LEU A 84 -4.46 -5.23 0.64
CA LEU A 84 -3.41 -5.66 -0.29
C LEU A 84 -3.64 -7.11 -0.75
N ALA A 85 -3.98 -8.02 0.16
CA ALA A 85 -4.27 -9.41 -0.18
C ALA A 85 -5.52 -9.55 -1.05
N MET A 86 -6.59 -8.83 -0.73
CA MET A 86 -7.82 -8.84 -1.53
C MET A 86 -7.58 -8.29 -2.93
N ASN A 87 -6.79 -7.21 -3.07
CA ASN A 87 -6.41 -6.71 -4.39
C ASN A 87 -5.65 -7.77 -5.19
N LEU A 88 -4.68 -8.45 -4.56
CA LEU A 88 -3.90 -9.50 -5.21
C LEU A 88 -4.75 -10.71 -5.66
N LEU A 89 -5.82 -11.04 -4.93
CA LEU A 89 -6.76 -12.11 -5.27
C LEU A 89 -7.81 -11.69 -6.31
N ALA A 90 -8.14 -10.40 -6.36
CA ALA A 90 -9.12 -9.83 -7.29
C ALA A 90 -8.53 -9.52 -8.67
N GLU A 91 -7.21 -9.33 -8.76
CA GLU A 91 -6.53 -9.46 -10.04
C GLU A 91 -6.88 -10.85 -10.58
N PRO A 92 -7.48 -10.97 -11.79
CA PRO A 92 -7.66 -12.28 -12.38
C PRO A 92 -6.32 -12.96 -12.29
N SER A 93 -6.33 -14.25 -11.91
CA SER A 93 -5.18 -15.12 -12.04
C SER A 93 -4.41 -14.65 -13.27
N ARG A 94 -3.09 -14.53 -13.18
CA ARG A 94 -2.27 -14.69 -14.38
C ARG A 94 -2.54 -16.13 -14.86
N GLU A 95 -3.75 -16.33 -15.35
CA GLU A 95 -4.34 -17.50 -15.94
C GLU A 95 -3.36 -17.79 -17.04
N MET A 96 -2.57 -18.84 -16.86
CA MET A 96 -2.40 -19.85 -17.90
C MET A 96 -2.29 -19.26 -19.30
N GLN A 97 -1.52 -18.19 -19.49
CA GLN A 97 -1.10 -17.81 -20.81
C GLN A 97 -0.02 -18.83 -21.11
N PRO A 98 -0.19 -19.70 -22.12
CA PRO A 98 0.95 -20.40 -22.65
C PRO A 98 1.91 -19.26 -23.01
N GLN A 99 3.03 -19.15 -22.29
CA GLN A 99 4.11 -18.34 -22.82
C GLN A 99 4.30 -18.87 -24.25
N PRO A 100 4.22 -18.03 -25.29
CA PRO A 100 4.77 -18.45 -26.55
C PRO A 100 6.20 -18.83 -26.19
N ARG A 101 6.54 -20.11 -26.35
CA ARG A 101 7.93 -20.52 -26.45
C ARG A 101 8.41 -19.94 -27.79
N THR A 102 8.44 -18.61 -27.92
CA THR A 102 9.18 -17.96 -28.98
C THR A 102 10.62 -18.18 -28.61
N ALA A 103 11.22 -19.13 -29.33
CA ALA A 103 12.63 -19.43 -29.31
C ALA A 103 13.42 -18.13 -29.21
N VAL A 104 14.05 -17.89 -28.06
CA VAL A 104 15.20 -16.99 -27.95
C VAL A 104 16.43 -17.84 -28.26
N ALA A 105 16.46 -18.39 -29.46
CA ALA A 105 17.69 -18.62 -30.19
C ALA A 105 17.74 -17.49 -31.25
N ASP A 106 18.93 -17.00 -31.54
CA ASP A 106 19.20 -16.03 -32.62
C ASP A 106 19.05 -14.53 -32.32
N ARG A 107 19.36 -14.07 -31.10
CA ARG A 107 19.75 -12.66 -30.87
C ARG A 107 21.23 -12.44 -30.50
N ALA A 108 22.04 -13.49 -30.48
CA ALA A 108 23.45 -13.41 -30.10
C ALA A 108 24.41 -13.05 -31.26
N THR A 109 23.93 -12.77 -32.47
CA THR A 109 24.80 -12.58 -33.66
C THR A 109 24.70 -11.21 -34.32
N GLN A 110 24.00 -10.22 -33.72
CA GLN A 110 23.89 -8.86 -34.29
C GLN A 110 24.71 -7.80 -33.54
N ASP A 111 25.54 -8.18 -32.57
CA ASP A 111 26.34 -7.25 -31.76
C ASP A 111 27.74 -6.94 -32.34
N PHE A 112 28.02 -7.36 -33.58
CA PHE A 112 29.34 -7.22 -34.20
C PHE A 112 29.29 -6.41 -35.52
N THR A 113 28.76 -5.19 -35.48
CA THR A 113 29.06 -4.11 -36.44
C THR A 113 28.36 -2.80 -36.04
N GLN A 114 28.85 -2.12 -35.00
CA GLN A 114 28.72 -0.65 -34.94
C GLN A 114 30.02 -0.04 -34.42
N PRO A 115 30.56 1.02 -35.06
CA PRO A 115 31.80 1.66 -34.63
C PRO A 115 31.59 2.48 -33.36
N LEU A 116 32.62 2.51 -32.50
CA LEU A 116 32.69 3.35 -31.31
C LEU A 116 32.61 4.84 -31.69
N GLN A 117 31.46 5.48 -31.48
CA GLN A 117 31.41 6.93 -31.38
C GLN A 117 31.69 7.32 -29.93
N SER A 118 32.94 7.67 -29.68
CA SER A 118 33.33 8.52 -28.56
C SER A 118 32.76 9.92 -28.80
N GLU A 119 32.03 10.50 -27.85
CA GLU A 119 32.05 11.94 -27.62
C GLU A 119 31.47 12.29 -26.24
N ASN A 120 32.43 12.55 -25.34
CA ASN A 120 32.55 13.73 -24.48
C ASN A 120 31.50 14.06 -23.40
N GLN A 121 32.06 14.10 -22.19
CA GLN A 121 31.57 14.66 -20.94
C GLN A 121 31.11 16.12 -21.01
N ALA A 122 30.33 16.44 -19.97
CA ALA A 122 30.14 17.74 -19.31
C ALA A 122 28.99 18.63 -19.82
N ALA A 123 27.86 18.53 -19.12
CA ALA A 123 26.99 19.66 -18.86
C ALA A 123 26.60 19.66 -17.38
N SER A 124 27.22 20.56 -16.63
CA SER A 124 26.91 20.93 -15.26
C SER A 124 25.49 21.48 -15.17
N ALA A 125 24.65 20.83 -14.37
CA ALA A 125 23.31 21.31 -14.06
C ALA A 125 23.38 22.52 -13.12
N SER A 126 22.98 23.69 -13.61
CA SER A 126 22.67 24.86 -12.78
C SER A 126 21.24 24.74 -12.25
N VAL A 127 21.08 24.60 -10.94
CA VAL A 127 19.80 24.62 -10.21
C VAL A 127 19.33 26.08 -10.08
N PRO A 128 18.11 26.46 -10.48
CA PRO A 128 17.56 27.77 -10.15
C PRO A 128 17.07 27.81 -8.69
N GLU A 129 17.41 28.89 -7.98
CA GLU A 129 16.95 29.16 -6.60
C GLU A 129 15.45 29.49 -6.53
N PRO A 130 14.78 29.22 -5.40
CA PRO A 130 13.37 29.56 -5.22
C PRO A 130 13.19 31.05 -4.89
N THR A 131 12.50 31.80 -5.75
CA THR A 131 11.99 33.14 -5.44
C THR A 131 10.86 33.08 -4.41
N PRO A 132 10.86 33.92 -3.36
CA PRO A 132 9.75 34.01 -2.41
C PRO A 132 8.59 34.81 -3.01
N ALA A 133 7.53 34.12 -3.44
CA ALA A 133 6.26 34.77 -3.77
C ALA A 133 5.40 34.89 -2.49
N ALA A 134 5.38 36.09 -1.92
CA ALA A 134 4.33 36.50 -0.99
C ALA A 134 3.01 36.59 -1.77
N GLY A 135 2.04 35.74 -1.44
CA GLY A 135 0.76 35.64 -2.16
C GLY A 135 -0.36 35.13 -1.27
N LEU A 136 -1.04 36.09 -0.63
CA LEU A 136 -2.37 36.07 0.00
C LEU A 136 -3.20 34.77 -0.08
N PHE A 137 -3.45 34.18 1.10
CA PHE A 137 -4.53 33.21 1.33
C PHE A 137 -5.89 33.93 1.36
N THR A 138 -6.70 33.80 0.31
CA THR A 138 -8.13 34.13 0.38
C THR A 138 -8.94 32.87 0.67
N ILE A 139 -9.47 32.78 1.89
CA ILE A 139 -10.40 31.74 2.32
C ILE A 139 -11.78 32.05 1.75
N THR A 140 -12.22 31.35 0.71
CA THR A 140 -13.63 31.30 0.33
C THR A 140 -14.36 30.22 1.15
N MET A 141 -15.01 30.65 2.22
CA MET A 141 -15.98 29.84 2.98
C MET A 141 -17.29 29.71 2.18
N LEU A 142 -17.52 28.54 1.56
CA LEU A 142 -18.84 28.20 1.01
C LEU A 142 -19.61 27.35 2.04
N ALA A 143 -20.67 27.94 2.58
CA ALA A 143 -21.55 27.34 3.57
C ALA A 143 -22.38 26.19 2.95
N ILE A 144 -22.19 24.96 3.43
CA ILE A 144 -23.09 23.84 3.15
C ILE A 144 -24.25 23.93 4.14
N GLY A 145 -25.43 24.28 3.62
CA GLY A 145 -26.67 24.42 4.39
C GLY A 145 -27.13 23.11 5.02
N LEU A 146 -27.30 23.15 6.34
CA LEU A 146 -27.98 22.15 7.15
C LEU A 146 -29.48 22.17 6.80
N ARG A 147 -29.98 21.19 6.03
CA ARG A 147 -31.43 20.89 5.97
C ARG A 147 -31.72 19.59 6.71
N LEU A 148 -32.09 19.77 7.98
CA LEU A 148 -32.75 18.79 8.82
C LEU A 148 -34.04 18.29 8.13
N ARG A 149 -34.17 16.97 7.95
CA ARG A 149 -35.50 16.34 7.94
C ARG A 149 -35.46 15.04 8.72
N ARG A 150 -35.98 15.15 9.94
CA ARG A 150 -36.38 14.05 10.81
C ARG A 150 -37.34 13.13 10.03
N ARG A 151 -37.03 11.84 9.92
CA ARG A 151 -38.05 10.81 9.70
C ARG A 151 -37.98 9.81 10.85
N ALA A 152 -38.87 10.09 11.80
CA ALA A 152 -39.63 9.17 12.61
C ALA A 152 -39.12 7.72 12.72
N LEU A 153 -38.70 7.40 13.94
CA LEU A 153 -38.98 6.17 14.68
C LEU A 153 -39.95 5.21 13.97
N ARG A 154 -39.46 4.01 13.62
CA ARG A 154 -40.27 2.79 13.70
C ARG A 154 -39.61 1.86 14.71
N ARG A 155 -40.30 1.72 15.84
CA ARG A 155 -40.06 0.75 16.93
C ARG A 155 -40.90 -0.51 16.64
N VAL A 156 -40.51 -1.59 17.34
CA VAL A 156 -41.26 -2.85 17.65
C VAL A 156 -41.03 -4.00 16.65
N PRO A 157 -40.86 -5.28 17.07
CA PRO A 157 -41.25 -5.88 18.37
C PRO A 157 -40.18 -6.54 19.24
N SER A 158 -40.49 -6.52 20.54
CA SER A 158 -40.03 -7.46 21.55
C SER A 158 -40.60 -8.86 21.30
N SER A 159 -39.78 -9.89 21.46
CA SER A 159 -40.24 -11.22 21.87
C SER A 159 -39.17 -11.94 22.70
N ASN A 160 -39.50 -12.07 23.98
CA ASN A 160 -39.30 -13.21 24.87
C ASN A 160 -37.88 -13.58 25.36
N LEU A 161 -37.65 -13.24 26.63
CA LEU A 161 -36.94 -14.09 27.59
C LEU A 161 -37.70 -15.42 27.79
N MET A 162 -36.95 -16.52 27.87
CA MET A 162 -37.19 -17.58 28.86
C MET A 162 -35.88 -18.30 29.20
N PRO A 163 -35.60 -18.63 30.47
CA PRO A 163 -34.35 -19.26 30.90
C PRO A 163 -34.44 -20.79 31.00
N ARG A 164 -33.28 -21.44 30.98
CA ARG A 164 -33.03 -22.74 31.61
C ARG A 164 -31.79 -22.61 32.49
#